data_AF-A0A2C9M4S6-F1
#
_entry.id   AF-A0A2C9M4S6-F1
#
_cell.length_a   1.000
_cell.length_b   1.000
_cell.length_c   1.000
_cell.angle_alpha   90.00
_cell.angle_beta   90.00
_cell.angle_gamma   90.00
#
_symmetry.space_group_name_H-M   'P 1'
#
loop_
_entity.id
_entity.type
_entity.pdbx_description
1 polymer ?
#
loop_
_entity_poly.entity_id
_entity_poly.type
_entity_poly.pdbx_seq_one_letter_code
_entity_poly.pdbx_strand_id
1 'polypeptide(L)'
;MENIAPMLKTLGYDPKANPPNYGQPDPAVADNTIHIKQNADFWRKREMDVLSQGADDQFPQQQQGVGAQQEAAGSDPEKTAPKEEVSER
;
A
#
# COMPACT_ATOMS: atom_id res chain seq x y z
N MET A 1 -21.90 -13.18 -28.86
CA MET A 1 -20.54 -13.10 -28.29
C MET A 1 -19.82 -14.43 -28.34
N GLU A 2 -20.38 -15.53 -27.81
CA GLU A 2 -19.74 -16.86 -27.76
C GLU A 2 -19.25 -17.36 -29.14
N ASN A 3 -19.96 -17.06 -30.23
CA ASN A 3 -19.52 -17.44 -31.59
C ASN A 3 -18.30 -16.65 -32.10
N ILE A 4 -18.07 -15.43 -31.60
CA ILE A 4 -16.98 -14.53 -32.02
C ILE A 4 -15.76 -14.74 -31.09
N ALA A 5 -16.02 -14.90 -29.79
CA ALA A 5 -15.00 -15.09 -28.77
C ALA A 5 -15.30 -16.36 -27.96
N PRO A 6 -15.19 -17.56 -28.57
CA PRO A 6 -15.42 -18.83 -27.87
C PRO A 6 -14.46 -19.03 -26.69
N MET A 7 -13.28 -18.42 -26.77
CA MET A 7 -12.26 -18.46 -25.73
C MET A 7 -12.70 -17.87 -24.39
N LEU A 8 -13.69 -16.97 -24.35
CA LEU A 8 -14.20 -16.43 -23.06
C LEU A 8 -14.65 -17.58 -22.16
N LYS A 9 -15.49 -18.47 -22.68
CA LYS A 9 -16.00 -19.62 -21.95
C LYS A 9 -14.90 -20.62 -21.60
N THR A 10 -13.98 -20.89 -22.54
CA THR A 10 -12.84 -21.79 -22.32
C THR A 10 -11.94 -21.31 -21.18
N LEU A 11 -11.81 -19.98 -20.99
CA LEU A 11 -11.01 -19.37 -19.93
C LEU A 11 -11.80 -19.08 -18.65
N GLY A 12 -13.07 -19.51 -18.57
CA GLY A 12 -13.91 -19.36 -17.38
C GLY A 12 -14.70 -18.05 -17.28
N TYR A 13 -14.71 -17.23 -18.32
CA TYR A 13 -15.57 -16.05 -18.41
C TYR A 13 -16.92 -16.38 -19.04
N ASP A 14 -18.01 -15.85 -18.49
CA ASP A 14 -19.33 -15.97 -19.11
C ASP A 14 -19.45 -14.97 -20.30
N PRO A 15 -19.61 -15.45 -21.55
CA PRO A 15 -19.73 -14.58 -22.73
C PRO A 15 -20.99 -13.71 -22.75
N LYS A 16 -21.95 -13.96 -21.85
CA LYS A 16 -23.19 -13.19 -21.71
C LYS A 16 -23.19 -12.24 -20.51
N ALA A 17 -22.26 -12.40 -19.56
CA ALA A 17 -22.13 -11.48 -18.43
C ALA A 17 -21.44 -10.19 -18.85
N ASN A 18 -21.95 -9.04 -18.40
CA ASN A 18 -21.38 -7.73 -18.70
C ASN A 18 -21.55 -6.72 -17.53
N PRO A 19 -20.52 -6.51 -16.70
CA PRO A 19 -19.26 -7.27 -16.62
C PRO A 19 -19.44 -8.60 -15.87
N PRO A 20 -18.53 -9.57 -16.08
CA PRO A 20 -18.35 -10.69 -15.16
C PRO A 20 -17.99 -10.23 -13.75
N ASN A 21 -18.28 -11.06 -12.75
CA ASN A 21 -17.74 -10.85 -11.40
C ASN A 21 -16.31 -11.39 -11.33
N TYR A 22 -15.32 -10.49 -11.23
CA TYR A 22 -13.89 -10.83 -11.16
C TYR A 22 -13.39 -11.10 -9.72
N GLY A 23 -14.26 -11.00 -8.72
CA GLY A 23 -13.89 -11.12 -7.30
C GLY A 23 -13.56 -9.78 -6.64
N GLN A 24 -13.05 -9.86 -5.41
CA GLN A 24 -12.58 -8.71 -4.63
C GLN A 24 -11.05 -8.69 -4.60
N PRO A 25 -10.40 -7.51 -4.62
CA PRO A 25 -8.95 -7.43 -4.57
C PRO A 25 -8.40 -7.74 -3.18
N ASP A 26 -7.15 -8.21 -3.13
CA ASP A 26 -6.39 -8.29 -1.89
C ASP A 26 -6.11 -6.88 -1.32
N PRO A 27 -5.91 -6.72 0.00
CA PRO A 27 -5.65 -5.41 0.61
C PRO A 27 -4.49 -4.65 -0.04
N ALA A 28 -3.39 -5.33 -0.36
CA ALA A 28 -2.24 -4.70 -1.01
C ALA A 28 -2.58 -4.10 -2.39
N VAL A 29 -3.46 -4.75 -3.16
CA VAL A 29 -3.90 -4.24 -4.48
C VAL A 29 -4.85 -3.06 -4.30
N ALA A 30 -5.73 -3.10 -3.29
CA ALA A 30 -6.60 -2.00 -2.95
C ALA A 30 -5.81 -0.75 -2.55
N ASP A 31 -4.84 -0.91 -1.64
CA ASP A 31 -3.98 0.18 -1.17
C ASP A 31 -3.14 0.77 -2.32
N ASN A 32 -2.54 -0.09 -3.16
CA ASN A 32 -1.83 0.36 -4.37
C ASN A 32 -2.73 1.18 -5.30
N THR A 33 -3.98 0.74 -5.48
CA THR A 33 -4.96 1.45 -6.31
C THR A 33 -5.29 2.83 -5.72
N ILE A 34 -5.42 2.92 -4.39
CA ILE A 34 -5.63 4.18 -3.68
C ILE A 34 -4.40 5.10 -3.85
N HIS A 35 -3.20 4.59 -3.64
CA HIS A 35 -1.96 5.34 -3.78
C HIS A 35 -1.77 5.89 -5.20
N ILE A 36 -2.06 5.10 -6.24
CA ILE A 36 -2.00 5.57 -7.63
C ILE A 36 -2.98 6.73 -7.84
N LYS A 37 -4.21 6.60 -7.35
CA LYS A 37 -5.24 7.66 -7.49
C LYS A 37 -4.85 8.94 -6.76
N GLN A 38 -4.31 8.83 -5.54
CA GLN A 38 -3.88 9.98 -4.75
C GLN A 38 -2.67 10.70 -5.35
N ASN A 39 -1.79 9.98 -6.05
CA ASN A 39 -0.55 10.51 -6.61
C ASN A 39 -0.61 10.62 -8.15
N ALA A 40 -1.80 10.87 -8.73
CA ALA A 40 -2.01 10.84 -10.17
C ALA A 40 -1.08 11.80 -10.94
N ASP A 41 -0.83 13.01 -10.42
CA ASP A 41 0.04 13.99 -11.08
C ASP A 41 1.52 13.59 -11.05
N PHE A 42 1.96 12.95 -9.96
CA PHE A 42 3.30 12.38 -9.87
C PHE A 42 3.50 11.30 -10.94
N TRP A 43 2.55 10.37 -11.06
CA TRP A 43 2.63 9.29 -12.05
C TRP A 43 2.55 9.80 -13.48
N ARG A 44 1.74 10.83 -13.75
CA ARG A 44 1.69 11.49 -15.06
C ARG A 44 3.03 12.16 -15.41
N LYS A 45 3.68 12.84 -14.45
CA LYS A 45 5.00 13.41 -14.69
C LYS A 45 6.03 12.31 -14.98
N ARG A 46 6.02 11.23 -14.20
CA ARG A 46 6.92 10.09 -14.39
C ARG A 46 6.73 9.43 -15.76
N GLU A 47 5.48 9.31 -16.24
CA GLU A 47 5.17 8.83 -17.58
C GLU A 47 5.88 9.65 -18.66
N MET A 48 5.82 10.99 -18.56
CA MET A 48 6.48 11.89 -19.52
C MET A 48 8.01 11.78 -19.44
N ASP A 49 8.56 11.66 -18.24
CA ASP A 49 10.00 11.49 -18.04
C ASP A 49 10.49 10.17 -18.69
N VAL A 50 9.76 9.07 -18.50
CA VAL A 50 10.09 7.75 -19.11
C VAL A 50 10.00 7.80 -20.64
N LEU A 51 8.97 8.43 -21.20
CA LEU A 51 8.83 8.58 -22.66
C LEU A 51 9.94 9.43 -23.28
N SER A 52 10.46 10.41 -22.56
CA SER A 52 11.45 11.37 -23.09
C SER A 52 12.91 10.94 -22.89
N GLN A 53 13.24 10.33 -21.75
CA GLN A 53 14.63 10.03 -21.35
C GLN A 53 14.97 8.53 -21.44
N GLY A 54 13.98 7.68 -21.70
CA GLY A 54 14.11 6.24 -21.53
C GLY A 54 13.91 5.85 -20.06
N ALA A 55 13.56 4.59 -19.82
CA ALA A 55 13.32 4.09 -18.47
C ALA A 55 14.65 3.94 -17.73
N ASP A 56 15.13 5.00 -17.07
CA ASP A 56 16.13 4.83 -16.03
C ASP A 56 15.48 4.02 -14.90
N ASP A 57 16.03 2.82 -14.62
CA ASP A 57 15.55 1.78 -13.67
C ASP A 57 15.45 2.22 -12.20
N GLN A 58 15.52 3.52 -11.90
CA GLN A 58 15.23 4.04 -10.56
C GLN A 58 13.72 4.00 -10.32
N PHE A 59 13.25 2.87 -9.79
CA PHE A 59 11.93 2.78 -9.18
C PHE A 59 11.91 3.65 -7.91
N PRO A 60 10.94 4.56 -7.74
CA PRO A 60 10.78 5.28 -6.50
C PRO A 60 10.51 4.26 -5.39
N GLN A 61 11.44 4.12 -4.44
CA GLN A 61 11.20 3.29 -3.27
C GLN A 61 10.03 3.88 -2.50
N GLN A 62 8.93 3.15 -2.46
CA GLN A 62 7.84 3.44 -1.55
C GLN A 62 8.41 3.38 -0.14
N GLN A 63 8.37 4.49 0.61
CA GLN A 63 8.70 4.48 2.02
C GLN A 63 7.70 3.55 2.72
N GLN A 64 8.17 2.35 3.05
CA GLN A 64 7.45 1.43 3.91
C GLN A 64 7.29 2.14 5.26
N GLY A 65 6.04 2.44 5.62
CA GLY A 65 5.71 2.87 6.97
C GLY A 65 6.07 1.75 7.94
N VAL A 66 7.19 1.89 8.62
CA VAL A 66 7.52 1.14 9.84
C VAL A 66 6.53 1.58 10.92
N GLY A 67 5.36 0.96 10.93
CA GLY A 67 4.36 1.05 12.00
C GLY A 67 4.37 -0.20 12.86
N ALA A 68 5.54 -0.59 13.38
CA ALA A 68 5.65 -1.65 14.37
C ALA A 68 5.48 -1.05 15.78
N GLN A 69 4.37 -1.44 16.41
CA GLN A 69 4.21 -1.65 17.86
C GLN A 69 4.46 -0.46 18.81
N GLN A 70 3.37 0.12 19.31
CA GLN A 70 3.30 0.52 20.70
C GLN A 70 2.06 -0.12 21.32
N GLU A 71 2.29 -1.31 21.90
CA GLU A 71 1.39 -1.89 22.88
C GLU A 71 1.36 -0.97 24.11
N ALA A 72 0.21 -0.35 24.35
CA ALA A 72 -0.07 0.35 25.58
C ALA A 72 -0.17 -0.68 26.72
N ALA A 73 0.96 -0.97 27.36
CA ALA A 73 0.97 -1.65 28.66
C ALA A 73 0.50 -0.64 29.73
N GLY A 74 -0.70 -0.88 30.26
CA GLY A 74 -1.21 -0.18 31.42
C GLY A 74 -0.50 -0.58 32.71
N SER A 75 -0.63 0.33 33.70
CA SER A 75 -0.65 0.10 35.15
C SER A 75 0.55 -0.60 35.80
N ASP A 76 1.42 0.16 36.48
CA ASP A 76 1.31 0.31 37.95
C ASP A 76 2.32 1.35 38.53
N PRO A 77 1.92 2.21 39.48
CA PRO A 77 2.79 3.19 40.14
C PRO A 77 3.15 2.73 41.55
N GLU A 78 4.25 2.02 41.76
CA GLU A 78 4.80 1.89 43.11
C GLU A 78 6.28 1.47 43.11
N LYS A 79 7.02 1.99 44.10
CA LYS A 79 8.41 1.68 44.47
C LYS A 79 9.48 2.19 43.48
N THR A 80 10.47 2.98 43.87
CA THR A 80 11.26 3.03 45.11
C THR A 80 12.08 4.32 45.14
N ALA A 81 12.02 5.08 46.23
CA ALA A 81 13.13 5.95 46.64
C ALA A 81 14.31 5.08 47.14
N PRO A 82 15.56 5.57 47.06
CA PRO A 82 16.18 6.02 48.31
C PRO A 82 17.02 7.32 48.19
N LYS A 83 17.48 7.72 49.37
CA LYS A 83 18.04 9.00 49.84
C LYS A 83 19.49 9.30 49.41
N GLU A 84 19.86 10.56 49.71
CA GLU A 84 21.22 11.14 49.91
C GLU A 84 22.00 11.42 48.60
N GLU A 85 22.66 12.57 48.38
CA GLU A 85 23.42 13.44 49.27
C GLU A 85 23.70 14.82 48.59
N VAL A 86 23.61 15.90 49.39
CA VAL A 86 24.40 17.17 49.42
C VAL A 86 24.84 17.88 48.12
N SER A 87 24.48 19.17 47.96
CA SER A 87 25.47 20.26 47.74
C SER A 87 24.85 21.68 47.83
N GLU A 88 25.31 22.43 48.86
CA GLU A 88 25.71 23.85 48.84
C GLU A 88 24.82 24.94 48.18
N ARG A 89 24.12 25.73 49.01
CA ARG A 89 24.46 27.14 49.40
C ARG A 89 23.26 27.86 50.03
#